data_AF-A0AAJ1Q637-F1
#
_entry.id   AF-A0AAJ1Q637-F1
#
_cell.length_a   1.000
_cell.length_b   1.000
_cell.length_c   1.000
_cell.angle_alpha   90.00
_cell.angle_beta   90.00
_cell.angle_gamma   90.00
#
_symmetry.space_group_name_H-M   'P 1'
#
loop_
_entity.id
_entity.type
_entity.pdbx_description
1 polymer ?
#
loop_
_entity_poly.entity_id
_entity_poly.type
_entity_poly.pdbx_seq_one_letter_code
_entity_poly.pdbx_strand_id
1 'polypeptide(L)' 'DALRGGDPAYNADVARRIWAGELEGPIRDAVILNSAAAIAISRGLGGRPLKEAMADSIEEVKETLQSGLCLDIVTAA' A
#
# COMPACT_ATOMS: atom_id res chain seq x y z
N ASP A 1 -12.43 -14.76 -2.11
CA ASP A 1 -13.53 -13.76 -2.11
C ASP A 1 -13.16 -12.39 -1.56
N ALA A 2 -12.41 -12.28 -0.46
CA ALA A 2 -12.14 -10.98 0.22
C ALA A 2 -11.39 -9.89 -0.59
N LEU A 3 -10.79 -10.23 -1.75
CA LEU A 3 -10.01 -9.30 -2.59
C LEU A 3 -10.63 -9.08 -3.98
N ARG A 4 -11.85 -9.58 -4.21
CA ARG A 4 -12.47 -9.49 -5.53
C ARG A 4 -12.82 -8.03 -5.84
N GLY A 5 -12.30 -7.53 -6.96
CA GLY A 5 -12.67 -6.22 -7.50
C GLY A 5 -14.09 -6.21 -8.08
N GLY A 6 -14.57 -5.00 -8.39
CA GLY A 6 -15.86 -4.74 -9.00
C GLY A 6 -15.72 -4.02 -10.34
N ASP A 7 -16.74 -3.23 -10.66
CA ASP A 7 -16.70 -2.32 -11.81
C ASP A 7 -15.66 -1.19 -11.60
N PRO A 8 -15.36 -0.38 -12.65
CA PRO A 8 -14.39 0.71 -12.53
C PRO A 8 -14.72 1.76 -11.47
N ALA A 9 -16.00 2.08 -11.25
CA ALA A 9 -16.41 3.08 -10.28
C ALA A 9 -16.18 2.58 -8.85
N TYR A 10 -16.55 1.33 -8.58
CA TYR A 10 -16.26 0.64 -7.34
C TYR A 10 -14.76 0.55 -7.06
N ASN A 11 -13.95 0.12 -8.03
CA ASN A 11 -12.50 0.01 -7.82
C ASN A 11 -11.84 1.37 -7.55
N ALA A 12 -12.30 2.43 -8.22
CA ALA A 12 -11.80 3.79 -7.99
C ALA A 12 -12.20 4.33 -6.61
N ASP A 13 -13.41 4.03 -6.14
CA ASP A 13 -13.85 4.36 -4.77
C ASP A 13 -12.98 3.64 -3.73
N VAL A 14 -12.79 2.34 -3.88
CA VAL A 14 -11.93 1.54 -3.00
C VAL A 14 -10.52 2.14 -2.94
N ALA A 15 -9.91 2.48 -4.08
CA ALA A 15 -8.58 3.07 -4.12
C ALA A 15 -8.51 4.41 -3.34
N ARG A 16 -9.47 5.32 -3.58
CA ARG A 16 -9.55 6.60 -2.86
C ARG A 16 -9.67 6.42 -1.35
N ARG A 17 -10.52 5.50 -0.90
CA ARG A 17 -10.72 5.23 0.53
C ARG A 17 -9.48 4.61 1.18
N ILE A 18 -8.69 3.82 0.46
CA ILE A 18 -7.38 3.34 0.95
C ILE A 18 -6.42 4.50 1.14
N TRP A 19 -6.27 5.37 0.13
CA TRP A 19 -5.34 6.51 0.22
C TRP A 19 -5.75 7.55 1.26
N ALA A 20 -7.05 7.66 1.55
CA ALA A 20 -7.57 8.49 2.64
C ALA A 20 -7.46 7.83 4.04
N GLY A 21 -6.98 6.57 4.13
CA GLY A 21 -6.86 5.85 5.40
C GLY A 21 -8.19 5.37 6.00
N GLU A 22 -9.24 5.27 5.19
CA GLU A 22 -10.61 4.96 5.63
C GLU A 22 -10.96 3.47 5.56
N LEU A 23 -10.14 2.65 4.91
CA LEU A 23 -10.35 1.20 4.84
C LEU A 23 -9.42 0.45 5.79
N GLU A 24 -10.00 -0.52 6.48
CA GLU A 24 -9.27 -1.53 7.24
C GLU A 24 -9.55 -2.93 6.67
N GLY A 25 -8.63 -3.87 6.87
CA GLY A 25 -8.80 -5.28 6.51
C GLY A 25 -8.13 -5.72 5.18
N PRO A 26 -8.55 -6.87 4.62
CA PRO A 26 -7.73 -7.63 3.66
C PRO A 26 -7.29 -6.86 2.40
N ILE A 27 -8.12 -5.94 1.91
CA ILE A 27 -7.79 -5.13 0.73
C ILE A 27 -6.62 -4.18 1.06
N ARG A 28 -6.68 -3.50 2.22
CA ARG A 28 -5.58 -2.65 2.71
C ARG A 28 -4.32 -3.47 2.93
N ASP A 29 -4.45 -4.65 3.54
CA ASP A 29 -3.30 -5.54 3.78
C ASP A 29 -2.63 -5.96 2.48
N ALA A 30 -3.41 -6.27 1.44
CA ALA A 30 -2.88 -6.60 0.13
C ALA A 30 -2.16 -5.42 -0.53
N VAL A 31 -2.69 -4.20 -0.41
CA VAL A 31 -2.03 -2.98 -0.92
C VAL A 31 -0.72 -2.72 -0.19
N ILE A 32 -0.71 -2.83 1.15
CA ILE A 32 0.50 -2.67 1.97
C ILE A 32 1.57 -3.67 1.54
N LEU A 33 1.19 -4.95 1.42
CA LEU A 33 2.12 -6.01 1.07
C LEU A 33 2.75 -5.83 -0.31
N ASN A 34 1.94 -5.49 -1.34
CA ASN A 34 2.45 -5.27 -2.70
C ASN A 34 3.35 -4.04 -2.77
N SER A 35 2.98 -2.95 -2.09
CA SER A 35 3.77 -1.72 -2.06
C SER A 35 5.10 -1.93 -1.34
N ALA A 36 5.09 -2.64 -0.20
CA ALA A 36 6.29 -2.98 0.54
C ALA A 36 7.23 -3.87 -0.29
N ALA A 37 6.69 -4.83 -1.04
CA ALA A 37 7.48 -5.65 -1.95
C ALA A 37 8.14 -4.79 -3.05
N ALA A 38 7.41 -3.84 -3.64
CA ALA A 38 7.97 -2.93 -4.64
C ALA A 38 9.11 -2.07 -4.07
N ILE A 39 8.97 -1.55 -2.85
CA ILE A 39 10.02 -0.78 -2.16
C ILE A 39 11.25 -1.65 -1.88
N ALA A 40 11.06 -2.84 -1.32
CA ALA A 40 12.14 -3.77 -1.01
C ALA A 40 12.92 -4.18 -2.27
N ILE A 41 12.21 -4.45 -3.38
CA ILE A 41 12.82 -4.76 -4.68
C ILE A 41 13.59 -3.57 -5.21
N SER A 42 12.99 -2.37 -5.18
CA SER A 42 13.62 -1.14 -5.71
C SER A 42 14.93 -0.80 -5.02
N ARG A 43 15.04 -1.05 -3.71
CA ARG A 43 16.24 -0.77 -2.92
C ARG A 43 17.28 -1.87 -3.01
N GLY A 44 16.84 -3.09 -3.37
CA GLY A 44 17.62 -4.30 -3.24
C GLY A 44 17.76 -4.74 -1.77
N LEU A 45 18.06 -6.02 -1.57
CA LEU A 45 18.12 -6.60 -0.23
C LEU A 45 19.43 -6.27 0.52
N GLY A 46 20.49 -5.88 -0.19
CA GLY A 46 21.77 -5.52 0.42
C GLY A 46 22.40 -6.62 1.28
N GLY A 47 22.12 -7.90 0.97
CA GLY A 47 22.58 -9.05 1.76
C GLY A 47 21.74 -9.34 3.01
N ARG A 48 20.71 -8.55 3.30
CA ARG A 48 19.78 -8.81 4.41
C ARG A 48 18.75 -9.88 4.04
N PRO A 49 18.20 -10.63 5.02
CA PRO A 49 17.08 -11.52 4.79
C PRO A 49 15.86 -10.80 4.22
N LEU A 50 15.14 -11.43 3.29
CA LEU A 50 13.91 -10.88 2.69
C LEU A 50 12.89 -10.45 3.75
N LYS A 51 12.73 -11.24 4.81
CA LYS A 51 11.78 -10.97 5.90
C LYS A 51 12.04 -9.61 6.57
N GLU A 52 13.31 -9.27 6.81
CA GLU A 52 13.69 -8.01 7.44
C GLU A 52 13.46 -6.83 6.50
N ALA A 53 13.90 -6.94 5.24
CA ALA A 53 13.67 -5.90 4.23
C ALA A 53 12.17 -5.63 4.00
N MET A 54 11.35 -6.69 4.01
CA MET A 54 9.89 -6.58 3.91
C MET A 54 9.28 -5.94 5.16
N ALA A 55 9.74 -6.30 6.36
CA ALA A 55 9.22 -5.73 7.60
C ALA A 55 9.46 -4.21 7.66
N ASP A 56 10.67 -3.76 7.34
CA ASP A 56 11.01 -2.34 7.26
C ASP A 56 10.11 -1.62 6.24
N SER A 57 9.93 -2.22 5.05
CA SER A 57 9.13 -1.63 3.97
C SER A 57 7.63 -1.61 4.30
N ILE A 58 7.12 -2.58 5.07
CA ILE A 58 5.72 -2.60 5.51
C ILE A 58 5.44 -1.43 6.46
N GLU A 59 6.33 -1.16 7.41
CA GLU A 59 6.16 -0.04 8.34
C GLU A 59 6.20 1.30 7.60
N GLU A 60 7.14 1.48 6.67
CA GLU A 60 7.19 2.68 5.84
C GLU A 60 5.90 2.91 5.03
N VAL A 61 5.32 1.85 4.43
CA VAL A 61 4.07 1.97 3.69
C VAL A 61 2.90 2.33 4.59
N LYS A 62 2.83 1.76 5.80
CA LYS A 62 1.80 2.11 6.79
C LYS A 62 1.90 3.58 7.20
N GLU A 63 3.10 4.05 7.50
CA GLU A 63 3.37 5.46 7.84
C GLU A 63 2.99 6.38 6.68
N THR A 64 3.36 6.00 5.45
CA THR A 64 3.01 6.76 4.24
C THR A 64 1.49 6.87 4.06
N LEU A 65 0.74 5.77 4.24
CA LEU A 65 -0.73 5.80 4.18
C LEU A 65 -1.34 6.67 5.29
N GLN A 66 -0.82 6.57 6.51
CA GLN A 66 -1.32 7.34 7.67
C GLN A 66 -1.00 8.84 7.58
N SER A 67 0.08 9.20 6.89
CA SER A 67 0.52 10.60 6.78
C SER A 67 -0.38 11.48 5.91
N GLY A 68 -1.26 10.89 5.09
CA GLY A 68 -2.05 11.62 4.08
C GLY A 68 -1.30 11.88 2.77
N LEU A 69 0.00 11.59 2.68
CA LEU A 69 0.83 11.82 1.48
C LEU A 69 0.27 11.16 0.22
N CYS A 70 -0.35 9.97 0.33
CA CYS A 70 -0.95 9.32 -0.82
C CYS A 70 -2.09 10.15 -1.43
N LEU A 71 -2.91 10.78 -0.60
CA LEU A 71 -4.00 11.63 -1.05
C LEU A 71 -3.46 12.92 -1.70
N ASP A 72 -2.42 13.51 -1.11
CA ASP A 72 -1.75 14.70 -1.66
C ASP A 72 -1.19 14.42 -3.07
N ILE A 73 -0.53 13.29 -3.28
CA ILE A 73 0.02 12.89 -4.58
C ILE A 73 -1.09 12.74 -5.63
N VAL A 74 -2.18 12.06 -5.28
CA VAL A 74 -3.28 11.80 -6.23
C VAL A 74 -4.07 13.06 -6.57
N THR A 75 -4.14 14.03 -5.66
CA THR A 75 -4.83 15.31 -5.91
C THR A 75 -3.96 16.34 -6.64
N ALA A 76 -2.64 16.19 -6.60
CA ALA A 76 -1.70 17.03 -7.33
C ALA A 76 -1.49 16.61 -8.80
N ALA A 77 -1.95 15.40 -9.18
CA ALA A 77 -1.88 14.85 -10.53
C ALA A 77 -3.10 15.23 -11.39
#